data_AF-A0A946H1L1-F1
#
_entry.id   AF-A0A946H1L1-F1
#
_cell.length_a   1.000
_cell.length_b   1.000
_cell.length_c   1.000
_cell.angle_alpha   90.00
_cell.angle_beta   90.00
_cell.angle_gamma   90.00
#
_symmetry.space_group_name_H-M   'P 1'
#
loop_
_entity.id
_entity.type
_entity.pdbx_description
1 polymer ?
#
loop_
_entity_poly.entity_id
_entity_poly.type
_entity_poly.pdbx_seq_one_letter_code
_entity_poly.pdbx_strand_id
1 'polypeptide(L)'
;MKQNRHTVDQIIAKLRRADVELGKGKKVPEICRLLEISEHTYYRWRQKYGGMQPDMAKQLKALQKENARLKKMVAEQALDMEILKEASQGNW
;
A
#
# COMPACT_ATOMS: atom_id res chain seq x y z
N MET A 1 2.35 17.91 -29.18
CA MET A 1 2.71 16.52 -28.84
C MET A 1 1.84 16.04 -27.69
N LYS A 2 1.19 14.88 -27.82
CA LYS A 2 0.30 14.32 -26.79
C LYS A 2 1.17 13.86 -25.62
N GLN A 3 1.07 14.52 -24.46
CA GLN A 3 1.81 14.09 -23.27
C GLN A 3 1.18 12.80 -22.72
N ASN A 4 1.76 11.65 -23.05
CA ASN A 4 1.38 10.37 -22.44
C ASN A 4 1.84 10.35 -20.97
N ARG A 5 1.01 10.93 -20.10
CA ARG A 5 1.21 10.87 -18.65
C ARG A 5 1.10 9.41 -18.19
N HIS A 6 2.16 8.94 -17.55
CA HIS A 6 2.15 7.63 -16.93
C HIS A 6 1.25 7.65 -15.69
N THR A 7 0.46 6.60 -15.49
CA THR A 7 -0.30 6.43 -14.24
C THR A 7 0.63 6.08 -13.09
N VAL A 8 0.17 6.26 -11.85
CA VAL A 8 0.96 5.91 -10.65
C VAL A 8 1.36 4.43 -10.67
N ASP A 9 0.45 3.54 -11.08
CA ASP A 9 0.74 2.10 -11.18
C ASP A 9 1.81 1.79 -12.24
N GLN A 10 1.77 2.45 -13.39
CA GLN A 10 2.80 2.31 -14.43
C GLN A 10 4.16 2.79 -13.93
N ILE A 11 4.20 3.88 -13.17
CA ILE A 11 5.43 4.41 -12.57
C ILE A 11 6.01 3.41 -11.57
N ILE A 12 5.18 2.90 -10.64
CA ILE A 12 5.61 1.91 -9.65
C ILE A 12 6.12 0.63 -10.33
N ALA A 13 5.41 0.14 -11.35
CA ALA A 13 5.84 -1.04 -12.10
C ALA A 13 7.20 -0.82 -12.78
N LYS A 14 7.43 0.35 -13.41
CA LYS A 14 8.71 0.70 -14.02
C LYS A 14 9.84 0.81 -12.96
N LEU A 15 9.58 1.42 -11.82
CA LEU A 15 10.56 1.52 -10.72
C LEU A 15 10.95 0.14 -10.16
N ARG A 16 10.00 -0.79 -10.04
CA ARG A 16 10.32 -2.17 -9.63
C ARG A 16 11.19 -2.89 -10.64
N ARG A 17 10.88 -2.74 -11.94
CA ARG A 17 11.72 -3.30 -12.99
C ARG A 17 13.11 -2.69 -12.96
N ALA A 18 13.24 -1.40 -12.64
CA ALA A 18 14.53 -0.76 -12.43
C ALA A 18 15.32 -1.40 -11.27
N ASP A 19 14.67 -1.71 -10.14
CA ASP A 19 15.32 -2.34 -8.98
C ASP A 19 15.87 -3.73 -9.30
N VAL A 20 15.09 -4.53 -10.04
CA VAL A 20 15.52 -5.87 -10.46
C VAL A 20 16.76 -5.77 -11.36
N GLU A 21 16.79 -4.83 -12.29
CA GLU A 21 17.92 -4.65 -13.20
C GLU A 21 19.15 -4.03 -12.50
N LEU A 22 18.95 -3.15 -11.51
CA LEU A 22 20.01 -2.68 -10.62
C LEU A 22 20.62 -3.83 -9.81
N GLY A 23 19.79 -4.74 -9.29
CA GLY A 23 20.24 -5.94 -8.56
C GLY A 23 21.04 -6.92 -9.44
N LYS A 24 20.82 -6.88 -10.76
CA LYS A 24 21.63 -7.61 -11.77
C LYS A 24 22.93 -6.88 -12.15
N GLY A 25 23.21 -5.72 -11.57
CA GLY A 25 24.41 -4.93 -11.81
C GLY A 25 24.34 -3.96 -13.00
N LYS A 26 23.18 -3.74 -13.62
CA LYS A 26 23.05 -2.76 -14.71
C LYS A 26 23.12 -1.33 -14.16
N LYS A 27 23.64 -0.42 -14.97
CA LYS A 27 23.74 1.01 -14.58
C LYS A 27 22.44 1.74 -14.88
N VAL A 28 22.14 2.78 -14.10
CA VAL A 28 20.92 3.61 -14.25
C VAL A 28 20.69 4.12 -15.69
N PRO A 29 21.70 4.57 -16.46
CA PRO A 29 21.49 5.00 -17.84
C PRO A 29 20.97 3.88 -18.77
N GLU A 30 21.43 2.65 -18.57
CA GLU A 30 21.01 1.49 -19.36
C GLU A 30 19.59 1.08 -19.00
N ILE A 31 19.26 1.16 -17.71
CA ILE A 31 17.93 0.87 -17.19
C ILE A 31 16.92 1.91 -17.70
N CYS A 32 17.29 3.18 -17.72
CA CYS A 32 16.45 4.25 -18.25
C CYS A 32 16.15 4.05 -19.74
N ARG A 33 17.14 3.61 -20.52
CA ARG A 33 16.93 3.20 -21.92
C ARG A 33 15.96 2.01 -22.03
N LEU A 34 16.14 0.96 -21.22
CA LEU A 34 15.27 -0.22 -21.21
C LEU A 34 13.81 0.11 -20.83
N LEU A 35 13.62 1.08 -19.94
CA LEU A 35 12.30 1.51 -19.46
C LEU A 35 11.69 2.63 -20.29
N GLU A 36 12.38 3.08 -21.34
CA GLU A 36 11.97 4.19 -22.22
C GLU A 36 11.63 5.47 -21.43
N ILE A 37 12.49 5.81 -20.47
CA ILE A 37 12.38 7.03 -19.66
C ILE A 37 13.72 7.76 -19.61
N SER A 38 13.69 9.06 -19.36
CA SER A 38 14.92 9.80 -19.08
C SER A 38 15.40 9.56 -17.64
N GLU A 39 16.71 9.69 -17.41
CA GLU A 39 17.30 9.58 -16.07
C GLU A 39 16.70 10.60 -15.09
N HIS A 40 16.43 11.82 -15.56
CA HIS A 40 15.75 12.85 -14.77
C HIS A 40 14.34 12.39 -14.33
N THR A 41 13.59 11.75 -15.23
CA THR A 41 12.26 11.18 -14.89
C THR A 41 12.40 10.06 -13.86
N TYR A 42 13.40 9.19 -14.04
CA TYR A 42 13.70 8.10 -13.11
C TYR A 42 13.98 8.62 -11.70
N TYR A 43 14.91 9.56 -11.52
CA TYR A 43 15.24 10.09 -10.20
C TYR A 43 14.06 10.83 -9.55
N ARG A 44 13.30 11.62 -10.32
CA ARG A 44 12.08 12.27 -9.81
C ARG A 44 11.05 11.25 -9.34
N TRP A 45 10.84 10.18 -10.10
CA TRP A 45 9.93 9.10 -9.69
C TRP A 45 10.48 8.33 -8.49
N ARG A 46 11.79 8.10 -8.41
CA ARG A 46 12.43 7.44 -7.26
C ARG A 46 12.23 8.24 -5.98
N GLN A 47 12.38 9.57 -6.04
CA GLN A 47 12.14 10.46 -4.91
C GLN A 47 10.67 10.43 -4.47
N LYS A 48 9.73 10.42 -5.42
CA LYS A 48 8.29 10.54 -5.12
C LYS A 48 7.62 9.20 -4.79
N TYR A 49 8.07 8.10 -5.40
CA TYR A 49 7.40 6.79 -5.36
C TYR A 49 8.34 5.63 -5.02
N GLY A 50 9.64 5.86 -4.86
CA GLY A 50 10.64 4.79 -4.64
C GLY A 50 10.47 4.02 -3.33
N GLY A 51 9.74 4.58 -2.35
CA GLY A 51 9.36 3.91 -1.11
C GLY A 51 8.01 3.19 -1.15
N MET A 52 7.23 3.30 -2.23
CA MET A 52 5.96 2.55 -2.37
C MET A 52 6.24 1.10 -2.76
N GLN A 53 6.61 0.30 -1.78
CA GLN A 53 6.77 -1.15 -1.93
C GLN A 53 5.40 -1.86 -2.02
N PRO A 54 5.29 -3.00 -2.75
CA PRO A 54 4.09 -3.83 -2.75
C PRO A 54 3.68 -4.33 -1.37
N ASP A 55 4.62 -4.39 -0.42
CA ASP A 55 4.33 -4.72 0.96
C ASP A 55 3.43 -3.70 1.64
N MET A 56 3.44 -2.43 1.24
CA MET A 56 2.51 -1.42 1.78
C MET A 56 1.05 -1.79 1.46
N ALA A 57 0.78 -2.34 0.27
CA ALA A 57 -0.55 -2.77 -0.12
C ALA A 57 -0.98 -4.05 0.63
N LYS A 58 -0.06 -5.00 0.82
CA LYS A 58 -0.31 -6.20 1.65
C LYS A 58 -0.54 -5.83 3.12
N GLN A 59 0.27 -4.93 3.66
CA GLN A 59 0.19 -4.43 5.03
C GLN A 59 -1.08 -3.62 5.25
N LEU A 60 -1.49 -2.79 4.28
CA LEU A 60 -2.77 -2.09 4.32
C LEU A 60 -3.94 -3.08 4.33
N LYS A 61 -3.92 -4.11 3.49
CA LYS A 61 -4.97 -5.14 3.45
C LYS A 61 -5.02 -5.95 4.76
N ALA A 62 -3.86 -6.27 5.33
CA ALA A 62 -3.76 -6.95 6.62
C ALA A 62 -4.30 -6.07 7.76
N LEU A 63 -3.93 -4.79 7.79
CA LEU A 63 -4.43 -3.82 8.77
C LEU A 63 -5.94 -3.61 8.65
N GLN A 64 -6.48 -3.53 7.44
CA GLN A 64 -7.93 -3.44 7.21
C GLN A 64 -8.67 -4.67 7.73
N LYS A 65 -8.12 -5.87 7.48
CA LYS A 65 -8.69 -7.13 8.00
C LYS A 65 -8.67 -7.17 9.52
N GLU A 66 -7.57 -6.79 10.15
CA GLU A 66 -7.46 -6.76 11.61
C GLU A 66 -8.41 -5.71 12.21
N ASN A 67 -8.52 -4.53 11.60
CA ASN A 67 -9.45 -3.50 12.06
C ASN A 67 -10.91 -3.98 12.00
N ALA A 68 -11.30 -4.69 10.94
CA ALA A 68 -12.63 -5.29 10.83
C ALA A 68 -12.89 -6.34 11.93
N ARG A 69 -11.89 -7.19 12.22
CA ARG A 69 -11.97 -8.19 13.30
C ARG A 69 -12.12 -7.53 14.67
N LEU A 70 -11.30 -6.52 14.96
CA LEU A 70 -11.34 -5.78 16.22
C LEU A 70 -12.67 -5.05 16.41
N LYS A 71 -13.20 -4.40 15.37
CA LYS A 71 -14.53 -3.75 15.43
C LYS A 71 -15.64 -4.74 15.75
N LYS A 72 -15.61 -5.92 15.15
CA LYS A 72 -16.59 -6.98 15.44
C LYS A 72 -16.51 -7.42 16.91
N MET A 73 -15.31 -7.69 17.40
CA MET A 73 -15.08 -8.09 18.79
C MET A 73 -15.57 -7.03 19.79
N VAL A 74 -15.29 -5.75 19.52
CA VAL A 74 -15.76 -4.64 20.36
C VAL A 74 -17.29 -4.54 20.34
N ALA A 75 -17.93 -4.71 19.18
CA ALA A 75 -19.38 -4.69 19.08
C ALA A 75 -20.05 -5.85 19.85
N GLU A 76 -19.49 -7.06 19.75
CA GLU A 76 -19.96 -8.23 20.52
C GLU A 76 -19.81 -8.00 22.02
N GLN A 77 -18.65 -7.50 22.48
CA GLN A 77 -18.43 -7.15 23.88
C GLN A 77 -19.39 -6.06 24.38
N ALA A 78 -19.65 -5.05 23.56
CA ALA A 78 -20.59 -3.98 23.92
C ALA A 78 -22.02 -4.53 24.11
N LEU A 79 -22.45 -5.45 23.22
CA LEU A 79 -23.73 -6.14 23.33
C LEU A 79 -23.81 -6.99 24.61
N ASP A 80 -22.79 -7.79 24.91
CA ASP A 80 -22.75 -8.60 26.13
C ASP A 80 -22.82 -7.72 27.38
N MET A 81 -22.12 -6.58 27.38
CA MET A 81 -22.17 -5.61 28.47
C MET A 81 -23.57 -4.98 28.63
N GLU A 82 -24.27 -4.69 27.54
CA GLU A 82 -25.65 -4.19 27.59
C GLU A 82 -26.60 -5.24 28.15
N ILE A 83 -26.53 -6.48 27.67
CA ILE A 83 -27.34 -7.61 28.18
C ILE A 83 -27.09 -7.82 29.67
N LEU A 84 -25.82 -7.83 30.10
CA LEU A 84 -25.47 -7.98 31.52
C LEU A 84 -26.01 -6.83 32.37
N LYS A 85 -25.93 -5.59 31.86
CA LYS A 85 -26.50 -4.43 32.54
C LYS A 85 -28.01 -4.55 32.68
N GLU A 86 -28.71 -4.88 31.60
CA GLU A 86 -30.17 -5.06 31.61
C GLU A 86 -30.60 -6.18 32.55
N ALA A 87 -29.94 -7.35 32.49
CA ALA A 87 -30.20 -8.46 33.40
C ALA A 87 -29.93 -8.10 34.87
N SER A 88 -28.91 -7.29 35.14
CA SER A 88 -28.56 -6.80 36.48
C SER A 88 -29.48 -5.70 37.01
N GLN A 89 -30.21 -5.00 36.11
CA GLN A 89 -31.09 -3.91 36.49
C GLN A 89 -32.45 -4.37 37.04
N GLY A 90 -32.79 -5.66 36.91
CA GLY A 90 -33.85 -6.35 37.67
C GLY A 90 -35.23 -5.68 37.65
N ASN A 91 -36.23 -6.32 37.02
CA ASN A 91 -37.63 -5.97 37.24
C ASN A 91 -38.03 -6.25 38.71
N TRP A 92 -37.92 -5.24 39.58
CA TRP A 92 -38.56 -5.16 40.88
C TRP A 92 -39.31 -3.84 40.99
#